data_AF-A0A422ZGP4-F1
#
_entry.id   AF-A0A422ZGP4-F1
#
_cell.length_a   1.000
_cell.length_b   1.000
_cell.length_c   1.000
_cell.angle_alpha   90.00
_cell.angle_beta   90.00
_cell.angle_gamma   90.00
#
_symmetry.space_group_name_H-M   'P 1'
#
loop_
_entity.id
_entity.type
_entity.pdbx_description
1 polymer ?
#
loop_
_entity_poly.entity_id
_entity_poly.type
_entity_poly.pdbx_seq_one_letter_code
_entity_poly.pdbx_strand_id
1 'polypeptide(L)'
;AAAGNSGAVLESVLPKIADTLAALPDEDVNAVIHPCLSVVSRQHEKGWAKVFDQGVLMFDDIDLFTMLQLVARVVADSLGNFLKELPGSGTPTQP
;
A
#
# COMPACT_ATOMS: atom_id res chain seq x y z
N ALA A 1 27.02 -6.45 -8.36
CA ALA A 1 26.14 -7.61 -8.58
C ALA A 1 25.32 -7.83 -7.31
N ALA A 2 24.04 -7.46 -7.30
CA ALA A 2 23.13 -7.64 -6.15
C ALA A 2 21.66 -7.80 -6.58
N ALA A 3 21.41 -8.35 -7.77
CA ALA A 3 20.05 -8.55 -8.31
C ALA A 3 19.52 -9.99 -8.15
N GLY A 4 20.28 -10.89 -7.49
CA GLY A 4 20.00 -12.33 -7.48
C GLY A 4 19.09 -12.85 -6.35
N ASN A 5 18.78 -12.05 -5.32
CA ASN A 5 18.03 -12.54 -4.14
C ASN A 5 16.57 -12.08 -4.09
N SER A 6 16.24 -10.92 -4.65
CA SER A 6 14.88 -10.39 -4.60
C SER A 6 13.88 -11.24 -5.40
N GLY A 7 14.29 -11.77 -6.56
CA GLY A 7 13.44 -12.63 -7.39
C GLY A 7 13.06 -13.93 -6.69
N ALA A 8 14.02 -14.64 -6.08
CA ALA A 8 13.74 -15.89 -5.37
C ALA A 8 12.83 -15.69 -4.15
N VAL A 9 12.97 -14.58 -3.43
CA VAL A 9 12.09 -14.24 -2.30
C VAL A 9 10.68 -13.94 -2.81
N LEU A 10 10.55 -13.10 -3.85
CA LEU A 10 9.27 -12.80 -4.48
C LEU A 10 8.57 -14.07 -4.98
N GLU A 11 9.28 -14.98 -5.68
CA GLU A 11 8.73 -16.25 -6.16
C GLU A 11 8.21 -17.16 -5.02
N SER A 12 8.85 -17.12 -3.85
CA SER A 12 8.41 -17.93 -2.70
C SER A 12 7.23 -17.33 -1.93
N VAL A 13 7.05 -16.00 -2.01
CA VAL A 13 6.05 -15.25 -1.26
C VAL A 13 4.81 -14.97 -2.10
N LEU A 14 4.96 -14.85 -3.43
CA LEU A 14 3.88 -14.59 -4.37
C LEU A 14 2.73 -15.60 -4.29
N PRO A 15 2.95 -16.93 -4.17
CA PRO A 15 1.86 -17.89 -4.03
C PRO A 15 1.08 -17.68 -2.73
N LYS A 16 1.78 -17.36 -1.63
CA LYS A 16 1.13 -17.08 -0.34
C LYS A 16 0.31 -15.81 -0.42
N ILE A 17 0.83 -14.76 -1.06
CA ILE A 17 0.07 -13.52 -1.30
C ILE A 17 -1.17 -13.84 -2.14
N ALA A 18 -1.03 -14.62 -3.23
CA ALA A 18 -2.15 -15.01 -4.08
C ALA A 18 -3.20 -15.82 -3.32
N ASP A 19 -2.81 -16.81 -2.52
CA ASP A 19 -3.71 -17.63 -1.70
C ASP A 19 -4.43 -16.77 -0.65
N THR A 20 -3.72 -15.82 -0.04
CA THR A 20 -4.31 -14.93 0.97
C THR A 20 -5.29 -13.95 0.33
N LEU A 21 -4.95 -13.38 -0.84
CA LEU A 21 -5.83 -12.49 -1.60
C LEU A 21 -7.05 -13.23 -2.15
N ALA A 22 -6.91 -14.50 -2.54
CA ALA A 22 -8.03 -15.34 -2.99
C ALA A 22 -8.94 -15.79 -1.84
N ALA A 23 -8.39 -15.91 -0.63
CA ALA A 23 -9.13 -16.29 0.58
C ALA A 23 -9.78 -15.10 1.31
N LEU A 24 -9.40 -13.87 0.95
CA LEU A 24 -9.95 -12.65 1.53
C LEU A 24 -11.38 -12.42 0.98
N PRO A 25 -12.40 -12.36 1.85
CA PRO A 25 -13.73 -11.96 1.39
C PRO A 25 -13.70 -10.53 0.89
N ASP A 26 -14.55 -10.22 -0.10
CA ASP A 26 -14.60 -8.90 -0.72
C ASP A 26 -14.79 -7.77 0.31
N GLU A 27 -15.44 -8.04 1.45
CA GLU A 27 -15.58 -7.06 2.53
C GLU A 27 -14.24 -6.69 3.17
N ASP A 28 -13.35 -7.66 3.38
CA ASP A 28 -12.04 -7.45 3.98
C ASP A 28 -11.08 -6.78 2.98
N VAL A 29 -11.22 -7.09 1.68
CA VAL A 29 -10.49 -6.40 0.61
C VAL A 29 -10.88 -4.93 0.59
N ASN A 30 -12.18 -4.63 0.60
CA ASN A 30 -12.70 -3.27 0.63
C ASN A 30 -12.34 -2.54 1.93
N ALA A 31 -12.25 -3.26 3.07
CA ALA A 31 -11.81 -2.72 4.34
C ALA A 31 -10.34 -2.25 4.33
N VAL A 32 -9.50 -2.73 3.40
CA VAL A 32 -8.13 -2.23 3.20
C VAL A 32 -8.08 -1.18 2.09
N ILE A 33 -8.72 -1.44 0.95
CA ILE A 33 -8.68 -0.55 -0.21
C ILE A 33 -9.31 0.80 0.11
N HIS A 34 -10.48 0.83 0.75
CA HIS A 34 -11.21 2.07 1.01
C HIS A 34 -10.43 3.04 1.93
N PRO A 35 -9.86 2.60 3.08
CA PRO A 35 -9.00 3.47 3.88
C PRO A 35 -7.78 3.96 3.12
N CYS A 36 -7.10 3.10 2.37
CA CYS A 36 -5.93 3.51 1.58
C CYS A 36 -6.30 4.58 0.54
N LEU A 37 -7.41 4.43 -0.18
CA LEU A 37 -7.83 5.43 -1.16
C LEU A 37 -8.36 6.72 -0.51
N SER A 38 -8.93 6.65 0.69
CA SER A 38 -9.49 7.82 1.40
C SER A 38 -8.45 8.89 1.77
N VAL A 39 -7.18 8.50 1.88
CA VAL A 39 -6.07 9.42 2.18
C VAL A 39 -5.41 9.98 0.91
N VAL A 40 -5.82 9.52 -0.27
CA VAL A 40 -5.27 9.99 -1.54
C VAL A 40 -6.06 11.19 -2.04
N SER A 41 -5.34 12.27 -2.30
CA SER A 41 -5.86 13.45 -2.99
C SER A 41 -5.07 13.71 -4.26
N ARG A 42 -5.74 14.14 -5.32
CA ARG A 42 -5.11 14.59 -6.55
C ARG A 42 -5.27 16.09 -6.71
N GLN A 43 -4.29 16.71 -7.33
CA GLN A 43 -4.42 18.10 -7.75
C GLN A 43 -5.45 18.17 -8.88
N HIS A 44 -6.47 18.99 -8.71
CA HIS A 44 -7.54 19.16 -9.68
C HIS A 44 -7.88 20.64 -9.79
N GLU A 45 -7.75 21.18 -11.01
CA GLU A 45 -7.92 22.60 -11.32
C GLU A 45 -7.10 23.53 -10.41
N LYS A 46 -7.75 24.16 -9.41
CA LYS A 46 -7.15 25.12 -8.46
C LYS A 46 -7.05 24.57 -7.04
N GLY A 47 -7.33 23.29 -6.82
CA GLY A 47 -7.36 22.69 -5.49
C GLY A 47 -6.90 21.24 -5.43
N TRP A 48 -7.08 20.64 -4.26
CA TRP A 48 -6.89 19.21 -4.02
C TRP A 48 -8.25 18.55 -3.84
N ALA A 49 -8.49 17.49 -4.59
CA ALA A 49 -9.73 16.72 -4.53
C ALA A 49 -9.41 15.28 -4.14
N LYS A 50 -10.25 14.69 -3.29
CA LYS A 50 -10.11 13.29 -2.89
C LYS A 50 -10.35 12.39 -4.10
N VAL A 51 -9.53 11.36 -4.21
CA VAL A 51 -9.67 10.35 -5.26
C VAL A 51 -10.85 9.41 -4.99
N PHE A 52 -11.15 9.18 -3.72
CA PHE A 52 -12.21 8.29 -3.27
C PHE A 52 -13.02 8.94 -2.16
N ASP A 53 -14.34 8.92 -2.29
CA ASP A 53 -15.26 9.45 -1.29
C ASP A 53 -16.57 8.66 -1.31
N GLN A 54 -17.20 8.50 -0.14
CA GLN A 54 -18.48 7.78 0.01
C GLN A 54 -18.58 6.41 -0.68
N GLY A 55 -17.48 5.67 -0.81
CA GLY A 55 -17.48 4.33 -1.40
C GLY A 55 -17.31 4.31 -2.93
N VAL A 56 -17.04 5.44 -3.56
CA VAL A 56 -16.91 5.55 -5.02
C VAL A 56 -15.66 6.35 -5.43
N LEU A 57 -15.09 6.02 -6.58
CA LEU A 57 -14.03 6.79 -7.21
C LEU A 57 -14.62 8.07 -7.80
N MET A 58 -14.00 9.21 -7.51
CA MET A 58 -14.48 10.53 -7.97
C MET A 58 -14.11 10.83 -9.42
N PHE A 59 -13.33 9.95 -10.05
CA PHE A 59 -12.64 10.22 -11.30
C PHE A 59 -12.68 9.02 -12.24
N ASP A 60 -13.28 9.23 -13.41
CA ASP A 60 -13.49 8.17 -14.40
C ASP A 60 -12.20 7.69 -15.08
N ASP A 61 -11.13 8.48 -15.00
CA ASP A 61 -9.80 8.13 -15.51
C ASP A 61 -9.04 7.15 -14.60
N ILE A 62 -9.58 6.81 -13.43
CA ILE A 62 -8.96 5.87 -12.50
C ILE A 62 -9.53 4.46 -12.75
N ASP A 63 -8.78 3.69 -13.52
CA ASP A 63 -9.04 2.28 -13.72
C ASP A 63 -8.55 1.42 -12.54
N LEU A 64 -8.86 0.12 -12.58
CA LEU A 64 -8.49 -0.83 -11.53
C LEU A 64 -6.97 -0.87 -11.30
N PHE A 65 -6.15 -0.80 -12.35
CA PHE A 65 -4.70 -0.90 -12.20
C PHE A 65 -4.13 0.37 -11.55
N THR A 66 -4.60 1.53 -11.97
CA THR A 66 -4.27 2.83 -11.37
C THR A 66 -4.70 2.87 -9.91
N MET A 67 -5.91 2.39 -9.60
CA MET A 67 -6.40 2.28 -8.22
C MET A 67 -5.47 1.41 -7.36
N LEU A 68 -5.10 0.23 -7.84
CA LEU A 68 -4.19 -0.68 -7.11
C LEU A 68 -2.80 -0.07 -6.91
N GLN A 69 -2.29 0.70 -7.88
CA GLN A 69 -1.02 1.41 -7.72
C GLN A 69 -1.10 2.48 -6.64
N LEU A 70 -2.21 3.23 -6.55
CA LEU A 70 -2.43 4.21 -5.49
C LEU A 70 -2.45 3.53 -4.11
N VAL A 71 -3.19 2.41 -3.98
CA VAL A 71 -3.22 1.62 -2.75
C VAL A 71 -1.81 1.12 -2.38
N ALA A 72 -1.07 0.55 -3.32
CA ALA A 72 0.28 0.06 -3.08
C ALA A 72 1.22 1.18 -2.62
N ARG A 73 1.09 2.40 -3.18
CA ARG A 73 1.85 3.58 -2.76
C ARG A 73 1.51 3.97 -1.32
N VAL A 74 0.23 4.03 -0.98
CA VAL A 74 -0.23 4.37 0.37
C VAL A 74 0.23 3.35 1.39
N VAL A 75 0.17 2.06 1.07
CA VAL A 75 0.70 1.00 1.93
C VAL A 75 2.21 1.14 2.09
N ALA A 76 2.94 1.39 1.01
CA ALA A 76 4.39 1.60 1.06
C ALA A 76 4.79 2.84 1.87
N ASP A 77 4.02 3.93 1.80
CA ASP A 77 4.25 5.15 2.58
C ASP A 77 3.89 4.93 4.07
N SER A 78 2.77 4.25 4.33
CA SER A 78 2.30 3.93 5.69
C SER A 78 3.23 2.96 6.41
N LEU A 79 3.74 1.94 5.70
CA LEU A 79 4.68 0.95 6.23
C LEU A 79 6.14 1.41 6.11
N GLY A 80 6.47 2.31 5.20
CA GLY A 80 7.83 2.79 4.96
C GLY A 80 8.41 3.52 6.17
N ASN A 81 7.57 4.26 6.90
CA ASN A 81 7.96 4.86 8.18
C ASN A 81 8.09 3.79 9.29
N PHE A 82 7.18 2.82 9.32
CA PHE A 82 7.16 1.74 10.31
C PHE A 82 8.35 0.77 10.19
N LEU A 83 8.76 0.43 8.96
CA LEU A 83 9.84 -0.53 8.69
C LEU A 83 11.24 0.10 8.77
N LYS A 84 11.36 1.42 8.58
CA LYS A 84 12.63 2.14 8.78
C LYS A 84 13.07 2.19 10.23
N GLU A 85 12.12 2.15 11.17
CA GLU A 85 12.38 2.08 12.62
C GLU A 85 12.52 0.64 13.13
N LEU A 86 13.10 -0.27 12.33
CA LEU A 86 13.56 -1.55 12.92
C LEU A 86 14.56 -1.19 14.05
N PRO A 87 14.35 -1.64 15.30
CA PRO A 87 15.16 -1.25 16.44
C PRO A 87 16.58 -1.81 16.31
N GLY A 88 17.41 -1.10 15.56
CA GLY A 88 18.81 -1.36 15.33
C GLY A 88 19.65 -0.24 15.91
N SER A 89 19.52 0.02 17.21
CA SER A 89 20.54 0.68 18.03
C SER A 89 20.12 0.48 19.48
N GLY A 90 20.81 -0.45 20.16
CA GLY A 90 20.62 -0.66 21.59
C GLY A 90 20.75 0.67 22.33
N THR A 91 19.89 0.85 23.32
CA THR A 91 20.01 1.89 24.34
C THR A 91 21.48 2.02 24.73
N PRO A 92 22.12 3.20 24.58
CA PRO A 92 23.42 3.40 25.19
C PRO A 92 23.20 3.39 26.69
N THR A 93 23.61 2.31 27.35
CA THR A 93 23.75 2.26 28.80
C THR A 93 24.76 3.35 29.18
N GLN A 94 24.28 4.47 29.72
CA GLN A 94 25.13 5.52 30.26
C GLN A 94 25.40 5.20 31.75
N PRO A 95 26.68 5.13 32.19
CA PRO A 95 27.02 5.05 33.62
C PRO A 95 26.80 6.38 34.34
#